data_AF-A0A1P8F6T8-F1
#
_entry.id   AF-A0A1P8F6T8-F1
#
_cell.length_a   1.000
_cell.length_b   1.000
_cell.length_c   1.000
_cell.angle_alpha   90.00
_cell.angle_beta   90.00
_cell.angle_gamma   90.00
#
_symmetry.space_group_name_H-M   'P 1'
#
loop_
_entity.id
_entity.type
_entity.pdbx_description
1 polymer ?
#
loop_
_entity_poly.entity_id
_entity_poly.type
_entity_poly.pdbx_seq_one_letter_code
_entity_poly.pdbx_strand_id
1 'polypeptide(L)'
;MTMLFSNSIARTQAEREYRAKTRGSPDFTYTPGAIDPAAIVEININKQFPGARKYEPLDSIEIINNEAANPVTVSINDRPAYADRTFPIPARTSRIVDDGVYIGTVHVRNDGAVATTAGNIVIRLKKKPYDANDAARRAL
;
A
#
# COMPACT_ATOMS: atom_id res chain seq x y z
N MET A 1 10.75 16.58 45.00
CA MET A 1 9.54 15.75 44.84
C MET A 1 8.96 16.02 43.46
N THR A 2 9.57 15.46 42.42
CA THR A 2 9.16 15.67 41.02
C THR A 2 9.73 14.53 40.21
N MET A 3 8.90 13.58 39.78
CA MET A 3 9.11 12.61 38.66
C MET A 3 8.07 11.48 38.73
N LEU A 4 6.77 11.80 38.64
CA LEU A 4 5.71 10.78 38.57
C LEU A 4 4.69 11.01 37.43
N PHE A 5 4.71 12.17 36.76
CA PHE A 5 3.75 12.48 35.69
C PHE A 5 4.23 12.12 34.28
N SER A 6 5.52 11.84 34.09
CA SER A 6 6.08 11.56 32.76
C SER A 6 5.72 10.17 32.23
N ASN A 7 5.50 9.20 33.12
CA ASN A 7 5.22 7.81 32.73
C ASN A 7 3.78 7.57 32.26
N SER A 8 2.79 8.30 32.78
CA SER A 8 1.38 8.09 32.39
C SER A 8 1.08 8.60 30.99
N ILE A 9 1.64 9.77 30.62
CA ILE A 9 1.47 10.38 29.30
C ILE A 9 2.13 9.51 28.21
N ALA A 10 3.36 9.04 28.45
CA ALA A 10 4.05 8.14 27.54
C ALA A 10 3.29 6.82 27.34
N ARG A 11 2.70 6.27 28.41
CA ARG A 11 1.90 5.03 28.36
C ARG A 11 0.58 5.20 27.61
N THR A 12 -0.11 6.33 27.81
CA THR A 12 -1.36 6.65 27.08
C THR A 12 -1.10 6.91 25.60
N GLN A 13 0.02 7.54 25.24
CA GLN A 13 0.42 7.71 23.84
C GLN A 13 0.74 6.35 23.19
N ALA A 14 1.52 5.51 23.87
CA ALA A 14 1.84 4.17 23.40
C ALA A 14 0.59 3.28 23.21
N GLU A 15 -0.40 3.35 24.12
CA GLU A 15 -1.65 2.61 23.98
C GLU A 15 -2.53 3.12 22.82
N ARG A 16 -2.55 4.43 22.58
CA ARG A 16 -3.27 5.02 21.44
C ARG A 16 -2.62 4.62 20.11
N GLU A 17 -1.30 4.66 20.04
CA GLU A 17 -0.54 4.18 18.89
C GLU A 17 -0.71 2.68 18.69
N TYR A 18 -0.72 1.89 19.77
CA TYR A 18 -0.96 0.46 19.71
C TYR A 18 -2.36 0.17 19.14
N ARG A 19 -3.41 0.80 19.68
CA ARG A 19 -4.80 0.65 19.19
C ARG A 19 -4.98 1.14 17.75
N ALA A 20 -4.30 2.22 17.37
CA ALA A 20 -4.29 2.70 15.99
C ALA A 20 -3.63 1.68 15.06
N LYS A 21 -2.53 1.06 15.49
CA LYS A 21 -1.88 -0.04 14.75
C LYS A 21 -2.73 -1.32 14.73
N THR A 22 -3.54 -1.59 15.76
CA THR A 22 -4.46 -2.76 15.78
C THR A 22 -5.60 -2.64 14.79
N ARG A 23 -6.10 -1.41 14.54
CA ARG A 23 -7.23 -1.17 13.62
C ARG A 23 -6.84 -1.08 12.14
N GLY A 24 -5.54 -1.02 11.84
CA GLY A 24 -5.05 -0.76 10.48
C GLY A 24 -5.08 0.73 10.12
N SER A 25 -4.78 1.04 8.86
CA SER A 25 -4.85 2.40 8.32
C SER A 25 -6.14 2.63 7.52
N PRO A 26 -6.52 3.90 7.26
CA PRO A 26 -7.39 4.21 6.14
C PRO A 26 -6.74 3.80 4.81
N ASP A 27 -7.54 3.75 3.75
CA ASP A 27 -7.06 3.52 2.38
C ASP A 27 -6.41 4.79 1.82
N PHE A 28 -5.14 4.67 1.41
CA PHE A 28 -4.44 5.70 0.65
C PHE A 28 -4.61 5.41 -0.83
N THR A 29 -5.46 6.19 -1.49
CA THR A 29 -5.82 5.97 -2.91
C THR A 29 -4.96 6.84 -3.83
N TYR A 30 -4.38 6.22 -4.85
CA TYR A 30 -3.72 6.86 -5.96
C TYR A 30 -4.38 6.45 -7.28
N THR A 31 -4.55 7.42 -8.17
CA THR A 31 -5.10 7.21 -9.50
C THR A 31 -4.15 7.89 -10.49
N PRO A 32 -3.32 7.15 -11.24
CA PRO A 32 -2.48 7.74 -12.27
C PRO A 32 -3.32 8.39 -13.39
N GLY A 33 -2.68 9.32 -14.11
CA GLY A 33 -3.18 9.79 -15.39
C GLY A 33 -3.12 8.72 -16.47
N ALA A 34 -3.23 9.13 -17.74
CA ALA A 34 -2.98 8.22 -18.85
C ALA A 34 -1.52 7.73 -18.80
N ILE A 35 -1.31 6.43 -19.00
CA ILE A 35 0.01 5.81 -19.03
C ILE A 35 0.25 5.31 -20.45
N ASP A 36 1.22 5.88 -21.14
CA ASP A 36 1.58 5.47 -22.50
C ASP A 36 2.03 3.99 -22.56
N PRO A 37 1.94 3.33 -23.72
CA PRO A 37 2.41 1.96 -23.89
C PRO A 37 3.85 1.78 -23.41
N ALA A 38 4.10 0.72 -22.65
CA ALA A 38 5.40 0.40 -22.03
C ALA A 38 5.94 1.44 -21.01
N ALA A 39 5.25 2.56 -20.80
CA ALA A 39 5.65 3.54 -19.79
C ALA A 39 5.37 3.01 -18.37
N ILE A 40 6.14 3.52 -17.41
CA ILE A 40 6.05 3.17 -16.00
C ILE A 40 5.71 4.42 -15.20
N VAL A 41 4.69 4.31 -14.34
CA VAL A 41 4.41 5.30 -13.30
C VAL A 41 4.94 4.78 -11.98
N GLU A 42 5.73 5.61 -11.29
CA GLU A 42 6.23 5.33 -9.94
C GLU A 42 5.45 6.12 -8.88
N ILE A 43 5.14 5.43 -7.78
CA ILE A 43 4.50 5.99 -6.60
C ILE A 43 5.45 5.78 -5.43
N ASN A 44 5.94 6.87 -4.86
CA ASN A 44 6.73 6.82 -3.63
C ASN A 44 5.84 7.13 -2.44
N ILE A 45 5.52 6.11 -1.62
CA ILE A 45 4.49 6.25 -0.59
C ILE A 45 4.83 7.38 0.39
N ASN A 46 6.11 7.53 0.71
CA ASN A 46 6.58 8.55 1.64
C ASN A 46 6.51 9.99 1.12
N LYS A 47 6.52 10.18 -0.20
CA LYS A 47 6.38 11.51 -0.83
C LYS A 47 4.93 11.82 -1.16
N GLN A 48 4.22 10.87 -1.77
CA GLN A 48 2.83 11.04 -2.20
C GLN A 48 1.84 11.01 -1.03
N PHE A 49 2.12 10.22 0.02
CA PHE A 49 1.24 10.06 1.18
C PHE A 49 1.99 10.27 2.50
N PRO A 50 2.37 11.51 2.86
CA PRO A 50 3.06 11.77 4.13
C PRO A 50 2.30 11.25 5.36
N GLY A 51 0.96 11.26 5.29
CA GLY A 51 0.07 10.73 6.34
C GLY A 51 0.09 9.20 6.48
N ALA A 52 0.68 8.45 5.55
CA ALA A 52 0.86 7.01 5.66
C ALA A 52 1.98 6.62 6.65
N ARG A 53 2.94 7.52 6.91
CA ARG A 53 4.09 7.29 7.80
C ARG A 53 3.70 6.80 9.20
N LYS A 54 2.59 7.30 9.75
CA LYS A 54 2.09 6.86 11.08
C LYS A 54 1.60 5.41 11.10
N TYR A 55 1.37 4.81 9.95
CA TYR A 55 0.87 3.44 9.78
C TYR A 55 1.91 2.51 9.13
N GLU A 56 3.14 2.98 8.91
CA GLU A 56 4.18 2.14 8.33
C GLU A 56 4.53 0.95 9.25
N PRO A 57 4.89 -0.21 8.67
CA PRO A 57 4.92 -0.49 7.24
C PRO A 57 3.51 -0.74 6.67
N LEU A 58 3.14 -0.08 5.56
CA LEU A 58 1.99 -0.53 4.75
C LEU A 58 2.31 -1.90 4.17
N ASP A 59 1.32 -2.79 4.09
CA ASP A 59 1.52 -4.20 3.77
C ASP A 59 0.47 -4.80 2.83
N SER A 60 -0.55 -4.02 2.44
CA SER A 60 -1.56 -4.44 1.49
C SER A 60 -1.79 -3.38 0.42
N ILE A 61 -1.93 -3.85 -0.82
CA ILE A 61 -2.28 -3.03 -1.98
C ILE A 61 -3.43 -3.70 -2.74
N GLU A 62 -4.47 -2.94 -3.02
CA GLU A 62 -5.51 -3.29 -3.98
C GLU A 62 -5.27 -2.49 -5.26
N ILE A 63 -5.21 -3.20 -6.39
CA ILE A 63 -5.12 -2.59 -7.71
C ILE A 63 -6.38 -2.94 -8.48
N ILE A 64 -7.01 -1.93 -9.07
CA ILE A 64 -8.20 -2.06 -9.90
C ILE A 64 -7.82 -1.54 -11.28
N ASN A 65 -7.92 -2.40 -12.29
CA ASN A 65 -7.73 -2.06 -13.69
C ASN A 65 -9.09 -2.06 -14.39
N ASN A 66 -9.67 -0.87 -14.57
CA ASN A 66 -10.93 -0.67 -15.29
C ASN A 66 -10.76 -0.50 -16.80
N GLU A 67 -9.53 -0.61 -17.33
CA GLU A 67 -9.29 -0.53 -18.77
C GLU A 67 -10.11 -1.57 -19.53
N ALA A 68 -10.49 -1.22 -20.76
CA ALA A 68 -11.23 -2.13 -21.62
C ALA A 68 -10.33 -3.22 -22.22
N ALA A 69 -9.09 -2.87 -22.57
CA ALA A 69 -8.19 -3.75 -23.32
C ALA A 69 -6.75 -3.76 -22.82
N ASN A 70 -6.33 -2.78 -22.02
CA ASN A 70 -4.93 -2.63 -21.63
C ASN A 70 -4.65 -3.38 -20.31
N PRO A 71 -3.89 -4.49 -20.34
CA PRO A 71 -3.35 -5.06 -19.11
C PRO A 71 -2.27 -4.15 -18.53
N VAL A 72 -2.11 -4.20 -17.22
CA VAL A 72 -1.01 -3.53 -16.52
C VAL A 72 -0.25 -4.51 -15.64
N THR A 73 1.01 -4.21 -15.42
CA THR A 73 1.86 -4.96 -14.49
C THR A 73 2.25 -4.05 -13.34
N VAL A 74 2.10 -4.55 -12.12
CA VAL A 74 2.44 -3.83 -10.89
C VAL A 74 3.62 -4.49 -10.20
N SER A 75 4.59 -3.70 -9.75
CA SER A 75 5.70 -4.17 -8.91
C SER A 75 5.91 -3.27 -7.70
N ILE A 76 6.54 -3.81 -6.65
CA ILE A 76 6.72 -3.15 -5.35
C ILE A 76 8.21 -3.03 -5.00
N ASN A 77 8.64 -1.87 -4.50
CA ASN A 77 10.00 -1.54 -4.01
C ASN A 77 11.13 -1.69 -5.04
N ASP A 78 10.99 -1.11 -6.23
CA ASP A 78 12.03 -1.11 -7.27
C ASP A 78 12.49 -2.51 -7.72
N ARG A 79 11.58 -3.51 -7.66
CA ARG A 79 11.88 -4.89 -8.05
C ARG A 79 11.17 -5.31 -9.36
N PRO A 80 11.62 -4.85 -10.53
CA PRO A 80 11.38 -5.59 -11.77
C PRO A 80 12.35 -6.78 -11.92
N ALA A 81 13.40 -6.89 -11.09
CA ALA A 81 14.44 -7.93 -11.23
C ALA A 81 14.04 -9.34 -10.73
N TYR A 82 12.96 -9.45 -9.95
CA TYR A 82 12.45 -10.74 -9.47
C TYR A 82 11.00 -10.91 -9.94
N ALA A 83 10.77 -11.86 -10.84
CA ALA A 83 9.45 -12.19 -11.38
C ALA A 83 8.41 -12.45 -10.27
N ASP A 84 8.86 -12.93 -9.11
CA ASP A 84 8.04 -13.33 -7.96
C ASP A 84 7.31 -12.17 -7.25
N ARG A 85 7.60 -10.91 -7.58
CA ARG A 85 6.93 -9.72 -7.01
C ARG A 85 6.42 -8.75 -8.05
N THR A 86 6.09 -9.32 -9.19
CA THR A 86 5.46 -8.66 -10.32
C THR A 86 4.06 -9.24 -10.48
N PHE A 87 3.05 -8.38 -10.48
CA PHE A 87 1.65 -8.77 -10.45
C PHE A 87 0.99 -8.31 -11.75
N PRO A 88 0.77 -9.22 -12.72
CA PRO A 88 -0.04 -8.90 -13.89
C PRO A 88 -1.49 -8.69 -13.44
N ILE A 89 -2.08 -7.60 -13.93
CA ILE A 89 -3.45 -7.18 -13.68
C ILE A 89 -4.14 -7.04 -15.05
N PRO A 90 -4.86 -8.08 -15.51
CA PRO A 90 -5.62 -8.02 -16.75
C PRO A 90 -6.61 -6.85 -16.76
N ALA A 91 -7.01 -6.42 -17.96
CA ALA A 91 -8.07 -5.42 -18.11
C ALA A 91 -9.38 -5.92 -17.46
N ARG A 92 -10.19 -5.00 -16.92
CA ARG A 92 -11.45 -5.30 -16.20
C ARG A 92 -11.30 -6.20 -14.97
N THR A 93 -10.15 -6.18 -14.32
CA THR A 93 -9.93 -6.99 -13.10
C THR A 93 -9.44 -6.14 -11.94
N SER A 94 -9.59 -6.68 -10.74
CA SER A 94 -8.92 -6.18 -9.55
C SER A 94 -8.08 -7.30 -8.93
N ARG A 95 -7.04 -6.90 -8.20
CA ARG A 95 -6.19 -7.81 -7.44
C ARG A 95 -5.80 -7.16 -6.13
N ILE A 96 -5.87 -7.95 -5.07
CA ILE A 96 -5.29 -7.60 -3.77
C ILE A 96 -3.98 -8.37 -3.64
N VAL A 97 -2.92 -7.65 -3.31
CA VAL A 97 -1.61 -8.20 -2.96
C VAL A 97 -1.37 -7.92 -1.50
N ASP A 98 -1.02 -8.97 -0.78
CA ASP A 98 -0.96 -8.98 0.68
C ASP A 98 0.07 -10.01 1.15
N ASP A 99 1.31 -9.75 0.78
CA ASP A 99 2.40 -10.71 0.95
C ASP A 99 3.19 -10.46 2.25
N GLY A 100 2.67 -9.61 3.15
CA GLY A 100 3.35 -9.20 4.38
C GLY A 100 4.63 -8.38 4.18
N VAL A 101 4.86 -7.91 2.96
CA VAL A 101 6.03 -7.12 2.57
C VAL A 101 5.73 -5.64 2.77
N TYR A 102 6.68 -4.91 3.36
CA TYR A 102 6.61 -3.44 3.41
C TYR A 102 6.46 -2.86 2.00
N ILE A 103 5.49 -1.98 1.80
CA ILE A 103 5.30 -1.26 0.54
C ILE A 103 5.85 0.17 0.73
N GLY A 104 6.95 0.48 0.03
CA GLY A 104 7.60 1.80 0.03
C GLY A 104 7.51 2.50 -1.32
N THR A 105 7.74 1.77 -2.42
CA THR A 105 7.45 2.24 -3.79
C THR A 105 6.55 1.26 -4.52
N VAL A 106 5.74 1.77 -5.45
CA VAL A 106 4.89 0.97 -6.34
C VAL A 106 5.12 1.46 -7.76
N HIS A 107 5.33 0.54 -8.68
CA HIS A 107 5.48 0.84 -10.10
C HIS A 107 4.34 0.19 -10.87
N VAL A 108 3.73 0.94 -11.78
CA VAL A 108 2.70 0.43 -12.67
C VAL A 108 3.15 0.63 -14.10
N ARG A 109 3.30 -0.47 -14.83
CA ARG A 109 3.63 -0.48 -16.25
C ARG A 109 2.38 -0.78 -17.06
N ASN A 110 2.15 -0.01 -18.12
CA ASN A 110 1.16 -0.35 -19.13
C ASN A 110 1.75 -1.39 -20.10
N ASP A 111 1.14 -2.58 -20.15
CA ASP A 111 1.54 -3.66 -21.06
C ASP A 111 0.67 -3.71 -22.33
N GLY A 112 -0.30 -2.80 -22.45
CA GLY A 112 -1.15 -2.64 -23.62
C GLY A 112 -0.45 -1.93 -24.78
N ALA A 113 -1.05 -2.06 -25.97
CA ALA A 113 -0.55 -1.42 -27.19
C ALA A 113 -0.97 0.06 -27.33
N VAL A 114 -1.90 0.52 -26.49
CA VAL A 114 -2.40 1.90 -26.45
C VAL A 114 -2.31 2.45 -25.04
N ALA A 115 -2.29 3.78 -24.90
CA ALA A 115 -2.24 4.43 -23.60
C ALA A 115 -3.46 4.03 -22.76
N THR A 116 -3.28 3.89 -21.45
CA THR A 116 -4.42 3.72 -20.54
C THR A 116 -5.24 5.00 -20.50
N THR A 117 -6.54 4.87 -20.26
CA THR A 117 -7.39 6.01 -19.99
C THR A 117 -7.09 6.54 -18.59
N ALA A 118 -6.96 7.86 -18.45
CA ALA A 118 -6.79 8.49 -17.14
C ALA A 118 -7.96 8.13 -16.22
N GLY A 119 -7.68 7.78 -14.96
CA GLY A 119 -8.73 7.40 -14.01
C GLY A 119 -9.08 5.92 -13.94
N ASN A 120 -8.72 5.12 -14.95
CA ASN A 120 -9.14 3.72 -15.02
C ASN A 120 -8.29 2.77 -14.18
N ILE A 121 -7.03 3.13 -13.90
CA ILE A 121 -6.22 2.42 -12.94
C ILE A 121 -6.39 3.07 -11.58
N VAL A 122 -6.77 2.29 -10.57
CA VAL A 122 -6.91 2.75 -9.20
C VAL A 122 -6.06 1.87 -8.30
N ILE A 123 -5.29 2.50 -7.42
CA ILE A 123 -4.39 1.83 -6.49
C ILE A 123 -4.78 2.27 -5.10
N ARG A 124 -5.05 1.32 -4.20
CA ARG A 124 -5.34 1.59 -2.80
C ARG A 124 -4.31 0.89 -1.93
N LEU A 125 -3.70 1.64 -1.03
CA LEU A 125 -2.66 1.17 -0.14
C LEU A 125 -3.16 1.24 1.29
N LYS A 126 -2.88 0.21 2.08
CA LYS A 126 -3.23 0.23 3.50
C LYS A 126 -2.30 -0.62 4.35
N LYS A 127 -2.33 -0.32 5.65
CA LYS A 127 -1.92 -1.22 6.72
C LYS A 127 -3.14 -2.02 7.14
N LYS A 128 -3.09 -3.33 7.02
CA LYS A 128 -4.18 -4.17 7.52
C LYS A 128 -4.32 -4.07 9.04
N PRO A 129 -5.52 -4.26 9.60
CA PRO A 129 -5.66 -4.56 11.01
C PRO A 129 -4.92 -5.85 11.36
N TYR A 130 -4.49 -5.98 12.61
CA TYR A 130 -3.97 -7.25 13.10
C TYR A 130 -5.08 -8.30 13.04
N ASP A 131 -4.77 -9.46 12.49
CA ASP A 131 -5.66 -10.61 12.60
C ASP A 131 -5.60 -11.20 14.03
N ALA A 132 -6.47 -12.17 14.31
CA ALA A 132 -6.53 -12.80 15.63
C ALA A 132 -5.21 -13.51 16.00
N ASN A 133 -4.44 -13.98 15.02
CA ASN A 133 -3.19 -14.68 15.24
C ASN A 133 -2.04 -13.70 15.56
N ASP A 134 -2.02 -12.54 14.91
CA ASP A 134 -1.10 -11.45 15.20
C ASP A 134 -1.34 -10.83 16.58
N ALA A 135 -2.62 -10.71 16.97
CA ALA A 135 -3.01 -10.28 18.31
C ALA A 135 -2.55 -11.29 19.37
N ALA A 136 -2.74 -12.59 19.11
CA ALA A 136 -2.32 -13.66 20.03
C ALA A 136 -0.79 -13.73 20.18
N ARG A 137 -0.02 -13.56 19.09
CA ARG A 137 1.46 -13.61 19.11
C ARG A 137 2.12 -12.47 19.90
N ARG A 138 1.40 -11.37 20.15
CA ARG A 138 1.90 -10.22 20.90
C ARG A 138 1.39 -10.15 22.34
N ALA A 139 0.50 -11.06 22.72
CA ALA A 139 -0.03 -11.18 24.09
C ALA A 139 0.81 -12.13 24.98
N LEU A 140 1.79 -12.83 24.39
CA LEU A 140 2.82 -13.61 25.07
C LEU A 140 4.11 -12.78 25.22
#